data_AF-A0A7G8E2G5-F1
#
_entry.id   AF-A0A7G8E2G5-F1
#
_cell.length_a   1.000
_cell.length_b   1.000
_cell.length_c   1.000
_cell.angle_alpha   90.00
_cell.angle_beta   90.00
_cell.angle_gamma   90.00
#
_symmetry.space_group_name_H-M   'P 1'
#
loop_
_entity.id
_entity.type
_entity.pdbx_description
1 polymer ?
#
loop_
_entity_poly.entity_id
_entity_poly.type
_entity_poly.pdbx_seq_one_letter_code
_entity_poly.pdbx_strand_id
1 'polypeptide(L)'
;MPSERRYRLTDAAMQPHPHLDDEFASLPEALETAIHWSRLLAFDPIQAAIGVEVSTACGSWRTLQNPTSAAAVTTGQGGRNL
;
A
#
# COMPACT_ATOMS: atom_id res chain seq x y z
N MET A 1 12.57 18.20 -14.52
CA MET A 1 12.30 18.35 -13.09
C MET A 1 12.14 16.95 -12.52
N PRO A 2 12.89 16.54 -11.47
CA PRO A 2 12.62 15.25 -10.85
C PRO A 2 11.22 15.33 -10.24
N SER A 3 10.27 14.62 -10.84
CA SER A 3 8.92 14.52 -10.30
C SER A 3 9.03 13.90 -8.92
N GLU A 4 8.73 14.68 -7.89
CA GLU A 4 8.71 14.19 -6.51
C GLU A 4 7.80 12.96 -6.47
N ARG A 5 8.37 11.82 -6.08
CA ARG A 5 7.64 10.55 -6.01
C ARG A 5 6.67 10.68 -4.85
N ARG A 6 5.41 10.94 -5.14
CA ARG A 6 4.34 10.98 -4.14
C ARG A 6 3.82 9.58 -3.92
N TYR A 7 3.52 9.24 -2.68
CA TYR A 7 2.98 7.94 -2.33
C TYR A 7 1.56 8.15 -1.81
N ARG A 8 0.64 7.24 -2.11
CA ARG A 8 -0.72 7.27 -1.58
C ARG A 8 -1.12 5.91 -1.05
N LEU A 9 -2.10 5.91 -0.15
CA LEU A 9 -2.66 4.69 0.42
C LEU A 9 -3.98 4.34 -0.25
N THR A 10 -4.19 3.04 -0.43
CA THR A 10 -5.38 2.48 -1.07
C THR A 10 -6.01 1.43 -0.18
N ASP A 11 -7.32 1.31 -0.20
CA ASP A 11 -8.05 0.27 0.52
C ASP A 11 -7.94 -1.10 -0.22
N ALA A 12 -8.49 -2.18 0.38
CA ALA A 12 -8.69 -3.50 -0.25
C ALA A 12 -9.24 -3.43 -1.68
N ALA A 13 -10.10 -2.47 -1.96
CA ALA A 13 -10.68 -2.25 -3.28
C ALA A 13 -9.73 -1.59 -4.30
N MET A 14 -8.47 -1.32 -3.94
CA MET A 14 -7.53 -0.47 -4.71
C MET A 14 -8.12 0.93 -5.01
N GLN A 15 -8.98 1.41 -4.11
CA GLN A 15 -9.55 2.74 -4.18
C GLN A 15 -8.80 3.68 -3.23
N PRO A 16 -8.72 4.99 -3.54
CA PRO A 16 -8.17 5.98 -2.61
C PRO A 16 -8.84 5.82 -1.25
N HIS A 17 -8.03 5.63 -0.22
CA HIS A 17 -8.54 5.27 1.09
C HIS A 17 -9.24 6.49 1.70
N PRO A 18 -10.57 6.47 1.97
CA PRO A 18 -11.32 7.68 2.32
C PRO A 18 -10.90 8.37 3.64
N HIS A 19 -10.12 7.67 4.48
CA HIS A 19 -9.56 8.17 5.74
C HIS A 19 -8.06 8.50 5.66
N LEU A 20 -7.35 7.91 4.69
CA LEU A 20 -5.91 8.01 4.51
C LEU A 20 -5.58 8.44 3.06
N ASP A 21 -6.43 9.31 2.51
CA ASP A 21 -6.28 9.92 1.18
C ASP A 21 -5.20 11.02 1.23
N ASP A 22 -4.05 10.67 1.80
CA ASP A 22 -2.92 11.57 1.98
C ASP A 22 -1.81 11.22 0.98
N GLU A 23 -1.14 12.26 0.46
CA GLU A 23 -0.01 12.13 -0.45
C GLU A 23 1.29 12.23 0.36
N PHE A 24 1.89 11.10 0.68
CA PHE A 24 3.15 11.04 1.40
C PHE A 24 4.31 11.42 0.48
N ALA A 25 5.24 12.24 0.99
CA ALA A 25 6.47 12.59 0.29
C ALA A 25 7.55 11.48 0.39
N SER A 26 7.37 10.55 1.34
CA SER A 26 8.33 9.49 1.66
C SER A 26 7.67 8.12 1.75
N LEU A 27 8.28 7.11 1.11
CA LEU A 27 7.88 5.71 1.22
C LEU A 27 7.78 5.20 2.67
N PRO A 28 8.77 5.43 3.56
CA PRO A 28 8.67 4.95 4.95
C PRO A 28 7.45 5.53 5.68
N GLU A 29 7.09 6.77 5.43
CA GLU A 29 5.95 7.45 6.06
C GLU A 29 4.61 6.82 5.62
N ALA A 30 4.49 6.52 4.33
CA ALA A 30 3.35 5.77 3.79
C ALA A 30 3.28 4.35 4.38
N LEU A 31 4.42 3.65 4.48
CA LEU A 31 4.48 2.30 5.03
C LEU A 31 4.16 2.25 6.52
N GLU A 32 4.68 3.18 7.32
CA GLU A 32 4.37 3.27 8.74
C GLU A 32 2.88 3.51 8.96
N THR A 33 2.27 4.40 8.19
CA THR A 33 0.84 4.66 8.23
C THR A 33 0.04 3.42 7.82
N ALA A 34 0.45 2.72 6.76
CA ALA A 34 -0.14 1.46 6.33
C ALA A 34 -0.08 0.39 7.43
N ILE A 35 1.08 0.19 8.05
CA ILE A 35 1.27 -0.79 9.13
C ILE A 35 0.43 -0.40 10.36
N HIS A 36 0.41 0.88 10.71
CA HIS A 36 -0.37 1.39 11.83
C HIS A 36 -1.87 1.16 11.61
N TRP A 37 -2.36 1.43 10.40
CA TRP A 37 -3.75 1.18 10.01
C TRP A 37 -4.11 -0.30 10.07
N SER A 38 -3.26 -1.16 9.50
CA SER A 38 -3.46 -2.61 9.54
C SER A 38 -3.52 -3.15 10.97
N ARG A 39 -2.72 -2.59 11.90
CA ARG A 39 -2.77 -2.91 13.32
C ARG A 39 -4.04 -2.39 14.01
N LEU A 40 -4.47 -1.17 13.67
CA LEU A 40 -5.68 -0.56 14.23
C LEU A 40 -6.92 -1.40 13.90
N LEU A 41 -6.97 -1.90 12.66
CA LEU A 41 -8.10 -2.67 12.13
C LEU A 41 -7.81 -4.17 12.07
N ALA A 42 -6.90 -4.68 12.90
CA ALA A 42 -6.53 -6.10 12.90
C ALA A 42 -7.73 -7.05 13.12
N PHE A 43 -8.85 -6.54 13.64
CA PHE A 43 -10.12 -7.25 13.78
C PHE A 43 -10.91 -7.39 12.47
N ASP A 44 -10.68 -6.52 11.49
CA ASP A 44 -11.34 -6.49 10.18
C ASP A 44 -10.31 -6.59 9.05
N PRO A 45 -10.03 -7.80 8.52
CA PRO A 45 -8.99 -8.01 7.50
C PRO A 45 -9.26 -7.26 6.19
N ILE A 46 -10.52 -6.96 5.88
CA ILE A 46 -10.92 -6.14 4.72
C ILE A 46 -10.52 -4.69 4.94
N GLN A 47 -10.76 -4.13 6.12
CA GLN A 47 -10.45 -2.73 6.43
C GLN A 47 -8.96 -2.53 6.78
N ALA A 48 -8.30 -3.56 7.32
CA ALA A 48 -6.86 -3.58 7.55
C ALA A 48 -6.02 -3.82 6.28
N ALA A 49 -6.64 -4.22 5.18
CA ALA A 49 -5.96 -4.40 3.91
C ALA A 49 -5.72 -3.02 3.29
N ILE A 50 -4.46 -2.59 3.34
CA ILE A 50 -4.04 -1.31 2.81
C ILE A 50 -2.90 -1.49 1.82
N GLY A 51 -3.07 -0.91 0.65
CA GLY A 51 -2.12 -0.93 -0.45
C GLY A 51 -1.38 0.40 -0.53
N VAL A 52 -0.17 0.38 -1.07
CA VAL A 52 0.65 1.57 -1.27
C VAL A 52 0.89 1.75 -2.75
N GLU A 53 0.61 2.94 -3.26
CA GLU A 53 0.91 3.31 -4.64
C GLU A 53 1.89 4.48 -4.70
N VAL A 54 2.66 4.55 -5.77
CA VAL A 54 3.61 5.64 -6.03
C VAL A 54 3.29 6.34 -7.34
N SER A 55 3.28 7.66 -7.31
CA SER A 55 3.26 8.52 -8.47
C SER A 55 4.57 8.38 -9.24
N THR A 56 4.45 7.95 -10.48
CA THR A 56 5.56 7.86 -11.42
C THR A 56 5.78 9.20 -12.10
N ALA A 57 6.99 9.43 -12.61
CA ALA A 57 7.31 10.64 -13.37
C ALA A 57 6.44 10.84 -14.63
N CYS A 58 5.74 9.79 -15.08
CA CYS A 58 4.80 9.81 -16.20
C CYS A 58 3.39 10.32 -15.81
N GLY A 59 3.14 10.59 -14.52
CA GLY A 59 1.81 10.95 -14.01
C GLY A 59 0.89 9.74 -13.78
N SER A 60 1.42 8.52 -13.90
CA SER A 60 0.70 7.29 -13.58
C SER A 60 0.98 6.83 -12.15
N TRP A 61 0.04 6.13 -11.54
CA TRP A 61 0.23 5.49 -10.22
C TRP A 61 0.66 4.04 -10.42
N ARG A 62 1.72 3.61 -9.73
CA ARG A 62 2.14 2.21 -9.67
C ARG A 62 1.90 1.67 -8.28
N THR A 63 1.17 0.57 -8.20
CA THR A 63 1.04 -0.20 -6.96
C THR A 63 2.39 -0.79 -6.57
N LEU A 64 2.92 -0.34 -5.43
CA LEU A 64 4.13 -0.89 -4.80
C LEU A 64 3.79 -2.06 -3.90
N GLN A 65 2.67 -1.95 -3.19
CA GLN A 65 2.19 -2.96 -2.27
C GLN A 65 0.71 -3.15 -2.48
N ASN A 66 0.30 -4.37 -2.84
CA ASN A 66 -1.11 -4.70 -2.94
C ASN A 66 -1.74 -4.62 -1.55
N PRO A 67 -3.03 -4.24 -1.46
CA PRO A 67 -3.81 -4.31 -0.23
C PRO A 67 -4.09 -5.79 0.08
N THR A 68 -3.06 -6.49 0.50
CA THR A 68 -3.18 -7.79 1.14
C THR A 68 -3.03 -7.55 2.63
N SER A 69 -3.80 -8.28 3.44
CA SER A 69 -3.52 -8.32 4.89
C SER A 69 -2.02 -8.53 5.07
N ALA A 70 -1.39 -7.71 5.90
CA ALA A 70 0.07 -7.68 6.09
C ALA A 70 0.66 -9.06 6.50
N ALA A 71 -0.18 -10.06 6.76
CA ALA A 71 0.20 -11.47 6.93
C ALA A 71 0.82 -12.13 5.67
N ALA A 72 0.66 -11.57 4.46
CA ALA A 72 1.20 -12.19 3.25
C ALA A 72 2.68 -11.88 2.95
N VAL A 73 3.37 -11.07 3.76
CA VAL A 73 4.83 -10.84 3.62
C VAL A 73 5.66 -11.97 4.25
N THR A 74 5.16 -13.20 4.18
CA THR A 74 5.93 -14.44 4.35
C THR A 74 5.23 -15.50 3.54
N THR A 75 5.47 -15.52 2.24
CA THR A 75 5.54 -16.77 1.49
C THR A 75 6.38 -16.51 0.25
N GLY A 76 7.47 -17.25 0.17
CA GLY A 76 8.50 -17.08 -0.83
C GLY A 76 7.99 -17.19 -2.25
N GLN A 77 8.75 -16.54 -3.12
CA GLN A 77 9.10 -17.08 -4.41
C GLN A 77 9.57 -18.54 -4.23
N GLY A 78 8.65 -19.49 -4.29
CA GLY A 78 8.93 -20.91 -4.09
C GLY A 78 7.87 -21.76 -4.79
N GLY A 79 8.25 -22.30 -5.95
CA GLY A 79 7.57 -23.44 -6.57
C GLY A 79 6.31 -23.13 -7.37
N ARG A 80 6.46 -22.69 -8.63
CA ARG A 80 5.50 -23.04 -9.67
C ARG A 80 6.07 -24.21 -10.48
N ASN A 81 5.74 -25.40 -10.00
CA ASN A 81 5.24 -26.57 -10.73
C ASN A 81 5.81 -26.82 -12.14
N LEU A 82 6.50 -27.96 -12.31
CA LEU A 82 5.97 -29.14 -13.00
C LEU A 82 6.78 -30.38 -12.58
#